data_AF-A0A1F8VH49-F1
#
_entry.id   AF-A0A1F8VH49-F1
#
_cell.length_a   1.000
_cell.length_b   1.000
_cell.length_c   1.000
_cell.angle_alpha   90.00
_cell.angle_beta   90.00
_cell.angle_gamma   90.00
#
_symmetry.space_group_name_H-M   'P 1'
#
loop_
_entity.id
_entity.type
_entity.pdbx_description
1 polymer ?
#
loop_
_entity_poly.entity_id
_entity_poly.type
_entity_poly.pdbx_seq_one_letter_code
_entity_poly.pdbx_strand_id
1 'polypeptide(L)'
;MQRRHFLLAPLALIPGAAMADSPKVQSLDDVMRWLDRLERATQVQSTTPWKMSAVLEHMAQSVDMSMDGFPEPKSALFQSTLGSAAFAVFRLRGKMSHGLTEPIPGAPALPQVDDWKPGAARLRSAVQRFQAYAGPLKPHFAYGALSRADFALAHTLHIANHQDEITVV
;
A
#
# COMPACT_ATOMS: atom_id res chain seq x y z
N MET A 1 40.67 -26.70 43.80
CA MET A 1 40.33 -26.96 42.39
C MET A 1 38.82 -26.76 42.22
N GLN A 2 38.39 -25.61 41.68
CA GLN A 2 36.98 -25.24 41.51
C GLN A 2 36.60 -25.43 40.03
N ARG A 3 35.74 -26.43 39.71
CA ARG A 3 35.25 -26.70 38.36
C ARG A 3 33.99 -25.89 38.08
N ARG A 4 34.14 -24.78 37.36
CA ARG A 4 33.01 -23.98 36.86
C ARG A 4 32.26 -24.75 35.78
N HIS A 5 30.98 -25.01 36.02
CA HIS A 5 30.06 -25.60 35.05
C HIS A 5 29.54 -24.48 34.15
N PHE A 6 29.73 -24.60 32.84
CA PHE A 6 29.09 -23.74 31.86
C PHE A 6 27.79 -24.40 31.38
N LEU A 7 26.66 -23.74 31.63
CA LEU A 7 25.36 -24.11 31.07
C LEU A 7 25.31 -23.63 29.61
N LEU A 8 25.23 -24.58 28.68
CA LEU A 8 24.92 -24.32 27.28
C LEU A 8 23.40 -24.13 27.15
N ALA A 9 22.97 -22.89 26.87
CA ALA A 9 21.61 -22.61 26.44
C ALA A 9 21.49 -22.92 24.92
N PRO A 10 20.44 -23.62 24.47
CA PRO A 10 20.26 -23.87 23.05
C PRO A 10 19.80 -22.59 22.34
N LEU A 11 20.53 -22.20 21.29
CA LEU A 11 20.08 -21.20 20.33
C LEU A 11 18.83 -21.75 19.62
N ALA A 12 17.67 -21.15 19.86
CA ALA A 12 16.51 -21.34 19.01
C ALA A 12 16.74 -20.56 17.70
N LEU A 13 16.98 -21.29 16.61
CA LEU A 13 16.94 -20.75 15.25
C LEU A 13 15.49 -20.39 14.93
N ILE A 14 15.16 -19.10 14.98
CA ILE A 14 13.96 -18.58 14.33
C ILE A 14 14.22 -18.67 12.83
N PRO A 15 13.41 -19.42 12.05
CA PRO A 15 13.55 -19.38 10.60
C PRO A 15 13.30 -17.95 10.15
N GLY A 16 14.33 -17.34 9.56
CA GLY A 16 14.24 -15.98 9.03
C GLY A 16 13.08 -15.92 8.04
N ALA A 17 12.09 -15.06 8.35
CA ALA A 17 11.10 -14.66 7.38
C ALA A 17 11.85 -14.19 6.12
N ALA A 18 11.56 -14.81 4.97
CA ALA A 18 12.09 -14.39 3.69
C ALA A 18 11.53 -13.01 3.35
N MET A 19 12.14 -11.95 3.89
CA MET A 19 11.81 -10.56 3.59
C MET A 19 12.43 -10.08 2.26
N ALA A 20 13.23 -10.90 1.60
CA ALA A 20 13.88 -10.62 0.33
C ALA A 20 13.34 -11.64 -0.70
N ASP A 21 12.54 -11.27 -1.71
CA ASP A 21 13.10 -10.75 -2.96
C ASP A 21 12.02 -10.20 -3.92
N SER A 22 10.95 -9.59 -3.42
CA SER A 22 10.07 -8.82 -4.33
C SER A 22 10.63 -7.41 -4.50
N PRO A 23 11.09 -7.00 -5.70
CA PRO A 23 11.48 -5.62 -5.93
C PRO A 23 10.32 -4.70 -5.55
N LYS A 24 10.67 -3.61 -4.87
CA LYS A 24 9.74 -2.54 -4.52
C LYS A 24 9.04 -2.05 -5.78
N VAL A 25 7.71 -1.92 -5.76
CA VAL A 25 6.98 -1.39 -6.91
C VAL A 25 7.42 0.05 -7.20
N GLN A 26 7.74 0.34 -8.47
CA GLN A 26 8.16 1.67 -8.95
C GLN A 26 7.20 2.22 -10.02
N SER A 27 6.20 1.44 -10.41
CA SER A 27 5.20 1.79 -11.40
C SER A 27 3.93 0.96 -11.19
N LEU A 28 2.81 1.37 -11.80
CA LEU A 28 1.58 0.57 -11.80
C LEU A 28 1.78 -0.79 -12.51
N ASP A 29 2.67 -0.88 -13.50
CA ASP A 29 3.00 -2.17 -14.12
C ASP A 29 3.79 -3.08 -13.17
N ASP A 30 4.64 -2.52 -12.30
CA ASP A 30 5.27 -3.28 -11.22
C ASP A 30 4.25 -3.79 -10.21
N VAL A 31 3.21 -3.02 -9.91
CA VAL A 31 2.10 -3.46 -9.05
C VAL A 31 1.46 -4.71 -9.64
N MET A 32 1.19 -4.73 -10.95
CA MET A 32 0.62 -5.90 -11.62
C MET A 32 1.52 -7.14 -11.50
N ARG A 33 2.83 -6.98 -11.73
CA ARG A 33 3.83 -8.06 -11.56
C ARG A 33 3.95 -8.51 -10.11
N TRP A 34 3.85 -7.59 -9.16
CA TRP A 34 3.89 -7.88 -7.73
C TRP A 34 2.65 -8.66 -7.29
N LEU A 35 1.46 -8.28 -7.76
CA LEU A 35 0.21 -9.02 -7.53
C LEU A 35 0.28 -10.44 -8.08
N ASP A 36 0.85 -10.64 -9.28
CA ASP A 36 1.06 -11.99 -9.84
C ASP A 36 1.91 -12.86 -8.91
N ARG A 37 2.93 -12.27 -8.26
CA ARG A 37 3.77 -12.98 -7.29
C ARG A 37 3.02 -13.28 -5.99
N LEU A 38 2.29 -12.29 -5.45
CA LEU A 38 1.49 -12.48 -4.25
C LEU A 38 0.51 -13.66 -4.43
N GLU A 39 -0.23 -13.70 -5.54
CA GLU A 39 -1.25 -14.73 -5.80
C GLU A 39 -0.69 -16.15 -5.90
N ARG A 40 0.59 -16.30 -6.23
CA ARG A 40 1.32 -17.58 -6.26
C ARG A 40 1.95 -17.96 -4.92
N ALA A 41 2.05 -17.03 -3.98
CA ALA A 41 2.64 -17.30 -2.69
C ALA A 41 1.76 -18.22 -1.85
N THR A 42 2.41 -19.03 -1.02
CA THR A 42 1.70 -19.94 -0.09
C THR A 42 1.07 -19.14 1.03
N GLN A 43 1.81 -18.15 1.56
CA GLN A 43 1.35 -17.32 2.66
C GLN A 43 1.77 -15.87 2.45
N VAL A 44 0.81 -14.96 2.65
CA VAL A 44 1.02 -13.50 2.58
C VAL A 44 0.41 -12.90 3.84
N GLN A 45 1.17 -12.05 4.52
CA GLN A 45 0.73 -11.43 5.77
C GLN A 45 1.07 -9.94 5.79
N SER A 46 0.24 -9.19 6.49
CA SER A 46 0.48 -7.80 6.85
C SER A 46 1.12 -7.78 8.24
N THR A 47 2.17 -7.01 8.43
CA THR A 47 2.78 -6.74 9.74
C THR A 47 2.07 -5.62 10.50
N THR A 48 1.05 -4.99 9.89
CA THR A 48 0.18 -4.01 10.54
C THR A 48 -1.03 -4.68 11.22
N PRO A 49 -1.79 -3.95 12.07
CA PRO A 49 -3.06 -4.43 12.61
C PRO A 49 -4.14 -4.81 11.59
N TRP A 50 -4.04 -4.39 10.32
CA TRP A 50 -4.99 -4.78 9.28
C TRP A 50 -4.65 -6.14 8.68
N LYS A 51 -5.69 -6.96 8.44
CA LYS A 51 -5.56 -8.17 7.62
C LYS A 51 -5.23 -7.80 6.17
N MET A 52 -4.63 -8.74 5.45
CA MET A 52 -4.24 -8.54 4.05
C MET A 52 -5.41 -8.15 3.14
N SER A 53 -6.61 -8.67 3.39
CA SER A 53 -7.83 -8.26 2.67
C SER A 53 -8.09 -6.76 2.78
N ALA A 54 -7.94 -6.19 3.97
CA ALA A 54 -8.17 -4.77 4.23
C ALA A 54 -7.06 -3.89 3.63
N VAL A 55 -5.80 -4.32 3.70
CA VAL A 55 -4.67 -3.61 3.09
C VAL A 55 -4.85 -3.51 1.56
N LEU A 56 -5.19 -4.62 0.91
CA LEU A 56 -5.41 -4.67 -0.53
C LEU A 56 -6.65 -3.87 -0.96
N GLU A 57 -7.75 -3.97 -0.21
CA GLU A 57 -8.96 -3.15 -0.45
C GLU A 57 -8.66 -1.66 -0.30
N HIS A 58 -7.91 -1.25 0.73
CA HIS A 58 -7.55 0.14 0.96
C HIS A 58 -6.76 0.74 -0.21
N MET A 59 -5.76 0.01 -0.70
CA MET A 59 -5.02 0.42 -1.90
C MET A 59 -5.93 0.51 -3.13
N ALA A 60 -6.88 -0.41 -3.29
CA ALA A 60 -7.83 -0.39 -4.40
C ALA A 60 -8.79 0.82 -4.32
N GLN A 61 -9.31 1.14 -3.13
CA GLN A 61 -10.15 2.31 -2.90
C GLN A 61 -9.44 3.61 -3.28
N SER A 62 -8.17 3.77 -2.89
CA SER A 62 -7.35 4.93 -3.24
C SER A 62 -7.26 5.12 -4.76
N VAL A 63 -7.03 4.03 -5.50
CA VAL A 63 -6.97 4.06 -6.97
C VAL A 63 -8.32 4.43 -7.58
N ASP A 64 -9.41 3.76 -7.17
CA ASP A 64 -10.72 4.03 -7.76
C ASP A 64 -11.26 5.42 -7.46
N MET A 65 -11.02 5.94 -6.26
CA MET A 65 -11.49 7.27 -5.86
C MET A 65 -10.79 8.39 -6.64
N SER A 66 -9.66 8.13 -7.30
CA SER A 66 -9.10 9.08 -8.28
C SER A 66 -9.98 9.27 -9.52
N MET A 67 -10.85 8.29 -9.84
CA MET A 67 -11.81 8.35 -10.95
C MET A 67 -13.21 8.69 -10.44
N ASP A 68 -13.63 8.07 -9.34
CA ASP A 68 -15.01 8.13 -8.84
C ASP A 68 -15.23 9.31 -7.88
N GLY A 69 -14.16 9.76 -7.20
CA GLY A 69 -14.17 10.84 -6.24
C GLY A 69 -13.92 10.35 -4.82
N PHE A 70 -13.15 11.13 -4.05
CA PHE A 70 -12.99 10.90 -2.63
C PHE A 70 -14.18 11.49 -1.85
N PRO A 71 -14.75 10.76 -0.88
CA PRO A 71 -16.01 11.16 -0.26
C PRO A 71 -15.87 12.35 0.70
N GLU A 72 -14.76 12.46 1.44
CA GLU A 72 -14.53 13.57 2.37
C GLU A 72 -13.22 14.31 2.06
N PRO A 73 -13.25 15.30 1.15
CA PRO A 73 -12.07 16.11 0.84
C PRO A 73 -11.69 17.05 1.99
N LYS A 74 -10.39 17.28 2.18
CA LYS A 74 -9.88 18.42 2.96
C LYS A 74 -10.27 19.74 2.28
N SER A 75 -10.20 20.86 3.02
CA SER A 75 -10.54 22.18 2.46
C SER A 75 -9.68 22.54 1.25
N ALA A 76 -10.23 23.34 0.33
CA ALA A 76 -9.50 23.80 -0.86
C ALA A 76 -8.18 24.51 -0.50
N LEU A 77 -8.19 25.31 0.58
CA LEU A 77 -6.99 25.99 1.09
C LEU A 77 -5.93 24.98 1.54
N PHE A 78 -6.32 23.91 2.23
CA PHE A 78 -5.37 22.86 2.64
C PHE A 78 -4.79 22.16 1.42
N GLN A 79 -5.63 21.78 0.46
CA GLN A 79 -5.22 21.09 -0.76
C GLN A 79 -4.25 21.94 -1.59
N SER A 80 -4.48 23.25 -1.70
CA SER A 80 -3.61 24.17 -2.44
C SER A 80 -2.33 24.57 -1.71
N THR A 81 -2.16 24.18 -0.43
CA THR A 81 -1.00 24.55 0.40
C THR A 81 -0.28 23.32 0.96
N LEU A 82 -0.61 22.90 2.19
CA LEU A 82 0.06 21.80 2.88
C LEU A 82 -0.09 20.47 2.13
N GLY A 83 -1.25 20.24 1.51
CA GLY A 83 -1.53 19.06 0.70
C GLY A 83 -0.61 18.94 -0.50
N SER A 84 -0.58 19.97 -1.35
CA SER A 84 0.28 20.01 -2.53
C SER A 84 1.77 19.99 -2.17
N ALA A 85 2.17 20.67 -1.10
CA ALA A 85 3.55 20.65 -0.58
C ALA A 85 3.96 19.24 -0.11
N ALA A 86 3.09 18.53 0.62
CA ALA A 86 3.37 17.16 1.06
C ALA A 86 3.58 16.21 -0.14
N PHE A 87 2.72 16.30 -1.15
CA PHE A 87 2.88 15.50 -2.37
C PHE A 87 4.17 15.85 -3.13
N ALA A 88 4.54 17.12 -3.23
CA ALA A 88 5.79 17.54 -3.86
C ALA A 88 7.03 16.95 -3.15
N VAL A 89 7.02 16.88 -1.82
CA VAL A 89 8.08 16.22 -1.03
C VAL A 89 8.13 14.73 -1.32
N PHE A 90 6.98 14.04 -1.35
CA PHE A 90 6.95 12.61 -1.66
C PHE A 90 7.47 12.31 -3.07
N ARG A 91 7.10 13.14 -4.06
CA ARG A 91 7.62 13.05 -5.42
C ARG A 91 9.13 13.23 -5.46
N LEU A 92 9.66 14.29 -4.82
CA LEU A 92 11.10 14.56 -4.79
C LEU A 92 11.89 13.42 -4.12
N ARG A 93 11.34 12.83 -3.06
CA ARG A 93 11.96 11.71 -2.33
C ARG A 93 11.81 10.36 -3.05
N GLY A 94 10.86 10.24 -3.97
CA GLY A 94 10.45 8.94 -4.53
C GLY A 94 9.87 7.98 -3.49
N LYS A 95 9.40 8.48 -2.34
CA LYS A 95 8.85 7.67 -1.25
C LYS A 95 7.80 8.45 -0.46
N MET A 96 6.58 7.90 -0.39
CA MET A 96 5.52 8.37 0.51
C MET A 96 5.67 7.72 1.90
N SER A 97 5.13 8.38 2.93
CA SER A 97 4.88 7.77 4.24
C SER A 97 3.62 8.38 4.84
N HIS A 98 2.72 7.53 5.32
CA HIS A 98 1.49 7.90 6.04
C HIS A 98 1.12 6.79 7.03
N GLY A 99 0.08 7.01 7.85
CA GLY A 99 -0.45 5.99 8.74
C GLY A 99 -1.01 4.79 7.95
N LEU A 100 -0.40 3.62 8.10
CA LEU A 100 -0.74 2.41 7.32
C LEU A 100 -2.01 1.70 7.79
N THR A 101 -2.63 2.19 8.86
CA THR A 101 -3.94 1.75 9.36
C THR A 101 -4.93 2.91 9.47
N GLU A 102 -4.77 3.93 8.64
CA GLU A 102 -5.68 5.07 8.55
C GLU A 102 -6.61 4.89 7.34
N PRO A 103 -7.93 4.72 7.54
CA PRO A 103 -8.86 4.60 6.42
C PRO A 103 -8.94 5.91 5.63
N ILE A 104 -9.29 5.82 4.35
CA ILE A 104 -9.60 7.02 3.56
C ILE A 104 -10.86 7.67 4.18
N PRO A 105 -10.85 8.98 4.49
CA PRO A 105 -11.99 9.65 5.10
C PRO A 105 -13.28 9.46 4.29
N GLY A 106 -14.34 8.97 4.92
CA GLY A 106 -15.65 8.70 4.32
C GLY A 106 -15.73 7.47 3.39
N ALA A 107 -14.64 6.72 3.18
CA ALA A 107 -14.65 5.54 2.31
C ALA A 107 -15.41 4.35 2.92
N PRO A 108 -15.88 3.39 2.09
CA PRO A 108 -16.47 2.16 2.59
C PRO A 108 -15.56 1.41 3.57
N ALA A 109 -16.16 0.77 4.57
CA ALA A 109 -15.43 0.00 5.56
C ALA A 109 -14.59 -1.12 4.92
N LEU A 110 -13.37 -1.32 5.45
CA LEU A 110 -12.43 -2.32 4.94
C LEU A 110 -12.74 -3.70 5.54
N PRO A 111 -12.93 -4.76 4.72
CA PRO A 111 -13.20 -6.10 5.21
C PRO A 111 -11.94 -6.68 5.89
N GLN A 112 -12.07 -7.12 7.15
CA GLN A 112 -11.01 -7.74 7.94
C GLN A 112 -11.16 -9.28 7.94
N VAL A 113 -11.10 -9.90 6.76
CA VAL A 113 -11.28 -11.35 6.57
C VAL A 113 -9.94 -12.04 6.28
N ASP A 114 -9.85 -13.34 6.56
CA ASP A 114 -8.59 -14.09 6.37
C ASP A 114 -8.33 -14.43 4.89
N ASP A 115 -9.39 -14.59 4.09
CA ASP A 115 -9.26 -14.78 2.65
C ASP A 115 -8.93 -13.45 1.95
N TRP A 116 -7.66 -13.29 1.59
CA TRP A 116 -7.13 -12.05 1.03
C TRP A 116 -7.09 -12.03 -0.51
N LYS A 117 -7.21 -13.17 -1.18
CA LYS A 117 -7.10 -13.26 -2.65
C LYS A 117 -8.15 -12.41 -3.39
N PRO A 118 -9.41 -12.32 -2.92
CA PRO A 118 -10.36 -11.37 -3.49
C PRO A 118 -9.87 -9.91 -3.45
N GLY A 119 -9.16 -9.51 -2.39
CA GLY A 119 -8.54 -8.18 -2.28
C GLY A 119 -7.45 -7.94 -3.33
N ALA A 120 -6.65 -8.96 -3.65
CA ALA A 120 -5.62 -8.85 -4.69
C ALA A 120 -6.26 -8.65 -6.08
N ALA A 121 -7.30 -9.42 -6.39
CA ALA A 121 -8.09 -9.25 -7.61
C ALA A 121 -8.76 -7.87 -7.69
N ARG A 122 -9.21 -7.34 -6.54
CA ARG A 122 -9.80 -6.01 -6.42
C ARG A 122 -8.80 -4.89 -6.73
N LEU A 123 -7.59 -4.95 -6.15
CA LEU A 123 -6.51 -3.99 -6.45
C LEU A 123 -6.09 -4.08 -7.92
N ARG A 124 -5.95 -5.29 -8.45
CA ARG A 124 -5.67 -5.52 -9.87
C ARG A 124 -6.69 -4.81 -10.77
N SER A 125 -7.97 -5.00 -10.47
CA SER A 125 -9.07 -4.40 -11.22
C SER A 125 -9.06 -2.86 -11.14
N ALA A 126 -8.77 -2.29 -9.97
CA ALA A 126 -8.66 -0.85 -9.79
C ALA A 126 -7.51 -0.25 -10.62
N VAL A 127 -6.34 -0.89 -10.60
CA VAL A 127 -5.17 -0.46 -11.40
C VAL A 127 -5.45 -0.53 -12.89
N GLN A 128 -6.02 -1.65 -13.37
CA GLN A 128 -6.40 -1.81 -14.78
C GLN A 128 -7.44 -0.78 -15.20
N ARG A 129 -8.46 -0.54 -14.36
CA ARG A 129 -9.47 0.50 -14.59
C ARG A 129 -8.82 1.87 -14.71
N PHE A 130 -7.95 2.25 -13.78
CA PHE A 130 -7.22 3.52 -13.84
C PHE A 130 -6.38 3.64 -15.11
N GLN A 131 -5.65 2.60 -15.51
CA GLN A 131 -4.84 2.59 -16.73
C GLN A 131 -5.69 2.78 -17.99
N ALA A 132 -6.87 2.16 -18.06
CA ALA A 132 -7.79 2.27 -19.20
C ALA A 132 -8.69 3.52 -19.18
N TYR A 133 -8.79 4.22 -18.05
CA TYR A 133 -9.74 5.32 -17.88
C TYR A 133 -9.38 6.56 -18.72
N ALA A 134 -10.24 6.95 -19.66
CA ALA A 134 -10.03 8.15 -20.48
C ALA A 134 -10.81 9.38 -20.00
N GLY A 135 -11.57 9.25 -18.90
CA GLY A 135 -12.38 10.33 -18.36
C GLY A 135 -11.59 11.34 -17.51
N PRO A 136 -12.24 12.43 -17.08
CA PRO A 136 -11.64 13.37 -16.14
C PRO A 136 -11.44 12.68 -14.78
N LEU A 137 -10.27 12.90 -14.19
CA LEU A 137 -9.96 12.46 -12.82
C LEU A 137 -10.54 13.45 -11.80
N LYS A 138 -10.85 12.95 -10.62
CA LYS A 138 -11.34 13.74 -9.49
C LYS A 138 -10.18 14.24 -8.63
N PRO A 139 -10.30 15.38 -7.95
CA PRO A 139 -9.27 15.84 -7.01
C PRO A 139 -8.99 14.80 -5.92
N HIS A 140 -7.72 14.64 -5.55
CA HIS A 140 -7.33 13.85 -4.40
C HIS A 140 -7.78 14.53 -3.10
N PHE A 141 -8.29 13.76 -2.13
CA PHE A 141 -8.88 14.31 -0.89
C PHE A 141 -7.93 15.25 -0.13
N ALA A 142 -6.62 14.96 -0.16
CA ALA A 142 -5.60 15.76 0.51
C ALA A 142 -4.77 16.65 -0.43
N TYR A 143 -4.54 16.23 -1.68
CA TYR A 143 -3.58 16.88 -2.57
C TYR A 143 -4.23 17.81 -3.61
N GLY A 144 -5.57 17.79 -3.71
CA GLY A 144 -6.30 18.54 -4.71
C GLY A 144 -6.18 17.96 -6.11
N ALA A 145 -6.29 18.81 -7.13
CA ALA A 145 -6.21 18.38 -8.52
C ALA A 145 -4.80 17.89 -8.86
N LEU A 146 -4.71 16.68 -9.43
CA LEU A 146 -3.47 16.08 -9.89
C LEU A 146 -3.58 15.72 -11.37
N SER A 147 -2.45 15.76 -12.08
CA SER A 147 -2.38 15.18 -13.43
C SER A 147 -2.53 13.65 -13.38
N ARG A 148 -2.82 13.02 -14.52
CA ARG A 148 -2.82 11.55 -14.61
C ARG A 148 -1.47 10.94 -14.24
N ALA A 149 -0.36 11.58 -14.61
CA ALA A 149 0.98 11.12 -14.26
C ALA A 149 1.23 11.25 -12.75
N ASP A 150 0.81 12.36 -12.13
CA ASP A 150 0.93 12.56 -10.69
C ASP A 150 0.05 11.57 -9.91
N PHE A 151 -1.15 11.24 -10.38
CA PHE A 151 -1.97 10.18 -9.79
C PHE A 151 -1.31 8.80 -9.92
N ALA A 152 -0.76 8.46 -11.09
CA ALA A 152 -0.05 7.19 -11.28
C ALA A 152 1.13 7.07 -10.31
N LEU A 153 1.87 8.17 -10.10
CA LEU A 153 2.93 8.23 -9.12
C LEU A 153 2.41 8.14 -7.68
N ALA A 154 1.37 8.90 -7.31
CA ALA A 154 0.77 8.87 -5.99
C ALA A 154 0.33 7.45 -5.59
N HIS A 155 -0.40 6.77 -6.49
CA HIS A 155 -0.84 5.38 -6.31
C HIS A 155 0.34 4.43 -6.16
N THR A 156 1.36 4.59 -7.00
CA THR A 156 2.58 3.77 -6.91
C THR A 156 3.28 3.97 -5.57
N LEU A 157 3.49 5.22 -5.13
CA LEU A 157 4.14 5.52 -3.86
C LEU A 157 3.31 5.05 -2.65
N HIS A 158 1.98 5.13 -2.74
CA HIS A 158 1.04 4.63 -1.73
C HIS A 158 1.14 3.11 -1.60
N ILE A 159 1.02 2.39 -2.71
CA ILE A 159 1.12 0.92 -2.75
C ILE A 159 2.52 0.48 -2.30
N ALA A 160 3.55 1.18 -2.74
CA ALA A 160 4.91 0.95 -2.28
C ALA A 160 4.98 1.11 -0.75
N ASN A 161 4.46 2.20 -0.17
CA ASN A 161 4.48 2.38 1.30
C ASN A 161 3.81 1.21 2.04
N HIS A 162 2.66 0.70 1.56
CA HIS A 162 2.04 -0.50 2.14
C HIS A 162 2.85 -1.78 1.93
N GLN A 163 3.53 -1.93 0.79
CA GLN A 163 4.40 -3.07 0.51
C GLN A 163 5.53 -3.23 1.55
N ASP A 164 5.98 -2.16 2.21
CA ASP A 164 6.99 -2.25 3.28
C ASP A 164 6.53 -3.13 4.47
N GLU A 165 5.21 -3.26 4.67
CA GLU A 165 4.61 -4.01 5.78
C GLU A 165 3.95 -5.33 5.31
N ILE A 166 4.37 -5.87 4.16
CA ILE A 166 3.85 -7.13 3.62
C ILE A 166 4.96 -8.17 3.57
N THR A 167 4.76 -9.28 4.27
CA THR A 167 5.64 -10.45 4.24
C THR A 167 5.04 -11.52 3.32
N VAL A 168 5.91 -12.20 2.60
CA VAL A 168 5.57 -13.32 1.71
C VAL A 168 6.41 -14.51 2.13
N VAL A 169 5.76 -15.65 2.39
CA VAL A 169 6.40 -16.91 2.83
C VAL A 169 6.02 -18.04 1.90
#